data_AF-A0A3D9H649-F1
#
_entry.id   AF-A0A3D9H649-F1
#
_cell.length_a   1.000
_cell.length_b   1.000
_cell.length_c   1.000
_cell.angle_alpha   90.00
_cell.angle_beta   90.00
_cell.angle_gamma   90.00
#
_symmetry.space_group_name_H-M   'P 1'
#
loop_
_entity.id
_entity.type
_entity.pdbx_description
1 polymer ?
#
loop_
_entity_poly.entity_id
_entity_poly.type
_entity_poly.pdbx_seq_one_letter_code
_entity_poly.pdbx_strand_id
1 'polypeptide(L)'
;MVKCNILIAVILITSFDCKAQSPIMPLDTYIHNTPEGGYIKDLDNELDKFVGTWIYTNGLTTLTFELQKLELFYDGEHYEDILIGEYKYVENGIEIVNLLPLLDEGSGVIAHGHKISGRQIIPKDRYVACNDCDDNERRLRLSFYDPERSYLSTSVVLRYLLDETNPEKMTATVNDDYSVILPSEDSPTNLRVPFGEYTMVKQ
;
A
#
# COMPACT_ATOMS: atom_id res chain seq x y z
N MET A 1 -22.32 -76.11 12.59
CA MET A 1 -21.64 -75.53 13.76
C MET A 1 -20.62 -74.52 13.29
N VAL A 2 -20.69 -73.29 13.84
CA VAL A 2 -19.57 -72.38 14.18
C VAL A 2 -18.68 -71.92 13.02
N LYS A 3 -18.46 -70.62 12.76
CA LYS A 3 -18.93 -69.34 13.29
C LYS A 3 -18.59 -68.30 12.20
N CYS A 4 -19.46 -67.32 12.05
CA CYS A 4 -19.12 -66.04 11.43
C CYS A 4 -17.90 -65.44 12.15
N ASN A 5 -16.84 -65.11 11.44
CA ASN A 5 -15.80 -64.22 11.95
C ASN A 5 -15.63 -63.06 10.97
N ILE A 6 -16.36 -61.99 11.27
CA ILE A 6 -16.17 -60.64 10.75
C ILE A 6 -14.78 -60.19 11.23
N LEU A 7 -13.80 -60.11 10.33
CA LEU A 7 -12.57 -59.38 10.62
C LEU A 7 -12.84 -57.90 10.33
N ILE A 8 -13.16 -57.16 11.38
CA ILE A 8 -13.38 -55.71 11.36
C ILE A 8 -12.06 -55.05 10.95
N ALA A 9 -12.10 -54.32 9.82
CA ALA A 9 -11.04 -53.44 9.38
C ALA A 9 -10.87 -52.29 10.40
N VAL A 10 -9.73 -52.25 11.09
CA VAL A 10 -9.34 -51.08 11.88
C VAL A 10 -8.41 -50.23 11.01
N ILE A 11 -9.01 -49.34 10.21
CA ILE A 11 -8.28 -48.23 9.60
C ILE A 11 -8.07 -47.23 10.74
N LEU A 12 -6.86 -47.18 11.29
CA LEU A 12 -6.43 -46.08 12.16
C LEU A 12 -6.35 -44.83 11.30
N ILE A 13 -7.46 -44.09 11.20
CA ILE A 13 -7.44 -42.71 10.74
C ILE A 13 -6.87 -41.92 11.91
N THR A 14 -5.55 -41.86 12.01
CA THR A 14 -4.91 -40.84 12.83
C THR A 14 -5.28 -39.51 12.19
N SER A 15 -6.18 -38.78 12.85
CA SER A 15 -6.47 -37.39 12.60
C SER A 15 -5.17 -36.61 12.76
N PHE A 16 -4.39 -36.54 11.69
CA PHE A 16 -3.45 -35.45 11.52
C PHE A 16 -4.31 -34.20 11.56
N ASP A 17 -4.19 -33.42 12.63
CA ASP A 17 -4.68 -32.06 12.67
C ASP A 17 -4.18 -31.38 11.40
N CYS A 18 -5.07 -31.24 10.44
CA CYS A 18 -4.83 -30.44 9.26
C CYS A 18 -4.47 -29.07 9.81
N LYS A 19 -3.23 -28.61 9.61
CA LYS A 19 -2.90 -27.20 9.81
C LYS A 19 -3.88 -26.45 8.91
N ALA A 20 -4.94 -25.91 9.51
CA ALA A 20 -5.96 -25.19 8.78
C ALA A 20 -5.25 -24.09 7.99
N GLN A 21 -5.52 -24.03 6.69
CA GLN A 21 -4.94 -22.99 5.84
C GLN A 21 -5.29 -21.62 6.46
N SER A 22 -4.30 -20.74 6.52
CA SER A 22 -4.51 -19.34 6.92
C SER A 22 -5.71 -18.78 6.15
N PRO A 23 -6.74 -18.25 6.83
CA PRO A 23 -7.91 -17.73 6.15
C PRO A 23 -7.49 -16.59 5.22
N ILE A 24 -7.78 -16.75 3.92
CA ILE A 24 -7.54 -15.72 2.91
C ILE A 24 -8.73 -14.78 2.90
N MET A 25 -8.46 -13.47 2.93
CA MET A 25 -9.46 -12.42 2.97
C MET A 25 -9.15 -11.36 1.90
N PRO A 26 -10.17 -10.65 1.39
CA PRO A 26 -9.98 -9.62 0.38
C PRO A 26 -9.25 -8.38 0.94
N LEU A 27 -8.60 -7.64 0.05
CA LEU A 27 -7.72 -6.50 0.37
C LEU A 27 -8.40 -5.38 1.19
N ASP A 28 -9.71 -5.23 1.08
CA ASP A 28 -10.53 -4.26 1.80
C ASP A 28 -10.92 -4.70 3.22
N THR A 29 -10.47 -5.90 3.65
CA THR A 29 -10.69 -6.38 5.00
C THR A 29 -9.99 -5.46 6.01
N TYR A 30 -10.80 -4.92 6.92
CA TYR A 30 -10.28 -4.12 8.02
C TYR A 30 -9.43 -4.99 8.94
N ILE A 31 -8.25 -4.51 9.32
CA ILE A 31 -7.24 -5.30 10.04
C ILE A 31 -7.77 -5.91 11.35
N HIS A 32 -8.67 -5.21 12.06
CA HIS A 32 -9.26 -5.72 13.30
C HIS A 32 -10.27 -6.87 13.10
N ASN A 33 -10.68 -7.12 11.86
CA ASN A 33 -11.55 -8.26 11.50
C ASN A 33 -10.74 -9.45 10.98
N THR A 34 -9.43 -9.31 10.86
CA THR A 34 -8.51 -10.36 10.43
C THR A 34 -8.20 -11.24 11.64
N PRO A 35 -8.45 -12.56 11.60
CA PRO A 35 -8.02 -13.47 12.66
C PRO A 35 -6.52 -13.74 12.56
N GLU A 36 -5.87 -13.98 13.71
CA GLU A 36 -4.43 -14.28 13.81
C GLU A 36 -3.98 -15.33 12.78
N GLY A 37 -2.86 -15.03 12.09
CA GLY A 37 -2.33 -15.84 11.01
C GLY A 37 -3.12 -15.79 9.70
N GLY A 38 -4.20 -15.01 9.62
CA GLY A 38 -4.94 -14.72 8.41
C GLY A 38 -4.12 -13.96 7.36
N TYR A 39 -4.57 -14.00 6.11
CA TYR A 39 -3.90 -13.36 4.98
C TYR A 39 -4.84 -12.44 4.21
N ILE A 40 -4.58 -11.15 4.27
CA ILE A 40 -5.27 -10.12 3.51
C ILE A 40 -4.62 -9.99 2.14
N LYS A 41 -5.28 -10.54 1.13
CA LYS A 41 -4.72 -10.73 -0.21
C LYS A 41 -5.33 -9.78 -1.22
N ASP A 42 -4.51 -9.30 -2.15
CA ASP A 42 -4.96 -8.59 -3.34
C ASP A 42 -5.54 -9.58 -4.38
N LEU A 43 -6.79 -9.99 -4.15
CA LEU A 43 -7.47 -10.98 -4.98
C LEU A 43 -7.86 -10.45 -6.38
N ASP A 44 -8.05 -9.13 -6.48
CA ASP A 44 -8.56 -8.46 -7.69
C ASP A 44 -7.48 -7.66 -8.44
N ASN A 45 -6.20 -7.81 -8.05
CA ASN A 45 -5.05 -7.11 -8.62
C ASN A 45 -5.21 -5.58 -8.58
N GLU A 46 -5.79 -5.06 -7.48
CA GLU A 46 -5.98 -3.62 -7.29
C GLU A 46 -4.63 -2.90 -7.11
N LEU A 47 -3.66 -3.53 -6.43
CA LEU A 47 -2.34 -2.95 -6.20
C LEU A 47 -1.49 -2.94 -7.46
N ASP A 48 -1.65 -3.96 -8.32
CA ASP A 48 -0.83 -4.14 -9.54
C ASP A 48 -0.93 -2.96 -10.51
N LYS A 49 -2.07 -2.26 -10.52
CA LYS A 49 -2.29 -1.06 -11.33
C LYS A 49 -1.30 0.06 -11.02
N PHE A 50 -0.80 0.12 -9.78
CA PHE A 50 0.07 1.17 -9.28
C PHE A 50 1.56 0.80 -9.33
N VAL A 51 1.91 -0.48 -9.57
CA VAL A 51 3.30 -0.93 -9.62
C VAL A 51 4.03 -0.28 -10.81
N GLY A 52 5.24 0.23 -10.56
CA GLY A 52 6.11 0.83 -11.56
C GLY A 52 6.63 2.22 -11.17
N THR A 53 7.24 2.88 -12.16
CA THR A 53 7.76 4.24 -12.02
C THR A 53 6.77 5.25 -12.59
N TRP A 54 6.42 6.24 -11.78
CA TRP A 54 5.47 7.28 -12.13
C TRP A 54 6.11 8.64 -12.01
N ILE A 55 5.95 9.48 -13.03
CA ILE A 55 6.58 10.81 -13.06
C ILE A 55 5.52 11.88 -13.30
N TYR A 56 5.44 12.83 -12.37
CA TYR A 56 4.84 14.14 -12.62
C TYR A 56 5.92 15.12 -13.07
N THR A 57 5.59 15.95 -14.05
CA THR A 57 6.47 17.00 -14.57
C THR A 57 5.69 18.29 -14.77
N ASN A 58 6.22 19.39 -14.25
CA ASN A 58 5.75 20.75 -14.55
C ASN A 58 6.95 21.68 -14.68
N GLY A 59 7.30 22.02 -15.93
CA GLY A 59 8.53 22.74 -16.24
C GLY A 59 9.76 21.96 -15.79
N LEU A 60 10.54 22.52 -14.86
CA LEU A 60 11.75 21.90 -14.29
C LEU A 60 11.50 21.19 -12.95
N THR A 61 10.25 21.18 -12.47
CA THR A 61 9.86 20.47 -11.26
C THR A 61 9.37 19.08 -11.63
N THR A 62 9.91 18.06 -10.96
CA THR A 62 9.50 16.66 -11.13
C THR A 62 9.27 15.99 -9.78
N LEU A 63 8.25 15.13 -9.74
CA LEU A 63 8.01 14.20 -8.64
C LEU A 63 7.98 12.80 -9.24
N THR A 64 8.88 11.94 -8.78
CA THR A 64 8.99 10.54 -9.21
C THR A 64 8.62 9.63 -8.05
N PHE A 65 7.69 8.71 -8.28
CA PHE A 65 7.42 7.58 -7.40
C PHE A 65 7.90 6.30 -8.05
N GLU A 66 8.49 5.41 -7.25
CA GLU A 66 8.79 4.04 -7.65
C GLU A 66 8.08 3.12 -6.66
N LEU A 67 7.11 2.36 -7.18
CA LEU A 67 6.17 1.57 -6.39
C LEU A 67 6.31 0.08 -6.72
N GLN A 68 6.33 -0.75 -5.69
CA GLN A 68 6.40 -2.21 -5.77
C GLN A 68 5.31 -2.85 -4.90
N LYS A 69 4.82 -4.01 -5.32
CA LYS A 69 3.92 -4.83 -4.49
C LYS A 69 4.75 -5.82 -3.70
N LEU A 70 4.55 -5.85 -2.38
CA LEU A 70 5.09 -6.85 -1.48
C LEU A 70 3.98 -7.80 -1.09
N GLU A 71 4.13 -9.08 -1.45
CA GLU A 71 3.18 -10.13 -1.09
C GLU A 71 3.58 -10.81 0.21
N LEU A 72 2.59 -11.30 0.97
CA LEU A 72 2.79 -12.05 2.23
C LEU A 72 3.64 -11.29 3.27
N PHE A 73 3.51 -9.97 3.35
CA PHE A 73 4.13 -9.18 4.42
C PHE A 73 3.54 -9.57 5.77
N TYR A 74 4.37 -9.92 6.75
CA TYR A 74 3.93 -10.26 8.11
C TYR A 74 4.00 -9.04 9.03
N ASP A 75 2.85 -8.59 9.53
CA ASP A 75 2.74 -7.39 10.38
C ASP A 75 3.00 -7.64 11.87
N GLY A 76 3.18 -8.91 12.26
CA GLY A 76 3.32 -9.36 13.65
C GLY A 76 2.18 -10.26 14.11
N GLU A 77 1.00 -10.18 13.48
CA GLU A 77 -0.20 -10.98 13.78
C GLU A 77 -0.76 -11.66 12.54
N HIS A 78 -0.65 -11.02 11.37
CA HIS A 78 -1.29 -11.39 10.12
C HIS A 78 -0.35 -11.23 8.94
N TYR A 79 -0.76 -11.77 7.79
CA TYR A 79 -0.13 -11.53 6.51
C TYR A 79 -0.96 -10.56 5.69
N GLU A 80 -0.31 -9.71 4.89
CA GLU A 80 -0.98 -8.85 3.93
C GLU A 80 -0.17 -8.63 2.64
N ASP A 81 -0.90 -8.42 1.55
CA ASP A 81 -0.34 -7.77 0.36
C ASP A 81 -0.36 -6.26 0.56
N ILE A 82 0.77 -5.62 0.30
CA ILE A 82 0.96 -4.20 0.55
C ILE A 82 1.73 -3.55 -0.61
N LEU A 83 1.35 -2.32 -0.95
CA LEU A 83 2.12 -1.50 -1.88
C LEU A 83 3.17 -0.74 -1.07
N ILE A 84 4.41 -0.77 -1.51
CA ILE A 84 5.54 -0.04 -0.94
C ILE A 84 6.20 0.82 -2.00
N GLY A 85 6.95 1.83 -1.60
CA GLY A 85 7.67 2.64 -2.55
C GLY A 85 8.49 3.76 -1.93
N GLU A 86 9.26 4.37 -2.80
CA GLU A 86 10.12 5.50 -2.50
C GLU A 86 9.89 6.63 -3.52
N TYR A 87 10.38 7.83 -3.21
CA TYR A 87 10.18 8.98 -4.07
C TYR A 87 11.41 9.84 -4.24
N LYS A 88 11.40 10.62 -5.32
CA LYS A 88 12.35 11.69 -5.61
C LYS A 88 11.59 12.95 -5.99
N TYR A 89 12.00 14.08 -5.44
CA TYR A 89 11.46 15.39 -5.77
C TYR A 89 12.57 16.35 -6.18
N VAL A 90 12.38 16.95 -7.35
CA VAL A 90 13.23 17.99 -7.94
C VAL A 90 12.38 19.23 -8.09
N GLU A 91 12.85 20.35 -7.57
CA GLU A 91 12.17 21.64 -7.69
C GLU A 91 13.05 22.60 -8.46
N ASN A 92 12.53 23.17 -9.56
CA ASN A 92 13.27 24.09 -10.42
C ASN A 92 14.64 23.54 -10.88
N GLY A 93 14.73 22.24 -11.15
CA GLY A 93 15.96 21.57 -11.57
C GLY A 93 16.95 21.24 -10.44
N ILE A 94 16.61 21.55 -9.18
CA ILE A 94 17.42 21.25 -8.00
C ILE A 94 16.82 20.03 -7.29
N GLU A 95 17.63 19.00 -7.05
CA GLU A 95 17.22 17.84 -6.28
C GLU A 95 17.01 18.23 -4.81
N ILE A 96 15.77 18.13 -4.33
CA ILE A 96 15.39 18.46 -2.95
C ILE A 96 15.48 17.22 -2.05
N VAL A 97 15.09 16.07 -2.59
CA VAL A 97 15.12 14.78 -1.90
C VAL A 97 15.11 13.64 -2.91
N ASN A 98 15.89 12.60 -2.65
CA ASN A 98 15.97 11.40 -3.49
C ASN A 98 16.11 10.16 -2.59
N LEU A 99 15.03 9.41 -2.48
CA LEU A 99 14.93 8.20 -1.65
C LEU A 99 14.85 6.94 -2.50
N LEU A 100 14.82 7.05 -3.84
CA LEU A 100 14.72 5.91 -4.75
C LEU A 100 15.77 4.82 -4.49
N PRO A 101 17.05 5.13 -4.21
CA PRO A 101 18.04 4.09 -3.90
C PRO A 101 17.69 3.23 -2.68
N LEU A 102 16.84 3.73 -1.78
CA LEU A 102 16.44 3.03 -0.56
C LEU A 102 15.37 1.96 -0.80
N LEU A 103 14.77 1.93 -1.99
CA LEU A 103 13.73 0.95 -2.33
C LEU A 103 14.28 -0.48 -2.22
N ASP A 104 15.51 -0.70 -2.67
CA ASP A 104 16.20 -1.99 -2.61
C ASP A 104 17.19 -2.10 -1.43
N GLU A 105 17.67 -0.98 -0.88
CA GLU A 105 18.70 -0.97 0.18
C GLU A 105 18.12 -1.15 1.61
N GLY A 106 16.80 -1.09 1.77
CA GLY A 106 16.15 -0.93 3.07
C GLY A 106 15.02 -1.91 3.37
N SER A 107 15.39 -3.08 3.90
CA SER A 107 14.56 -4.02 4.67
C SER A 107 13.75 -5.06 3.89
N GLY A 108 14.34 -6.25 3.74
CA GLY A 108 13.58 -7.50 3.59
C GLY A 108 12.76 -7.89 4.83
N VAL A 109 12.24 -6.94 5.65
CA VAL A 109 11.44 -7.28 6.84
C VAL A 109 10.35 -6.25 7.23
N ILE A 110 10.35 -4.97 6.82
CA ILE A 110 9.35 -4.00 7.33
C ILE A 110 8.74 -3.14 6.22
N ALA A 111 7.56 -3.51 5.73
CA ALA A 111 6.85 -2.76 4.70
C ALA A 111 6.58 -1.29 5.10
N HIS A 112 6.33 -1.04 6.39
CA HIS A 112 6.15 0.31 6.94
C HIS A 112 7.46 1.11 7.11
N GLY A 113 8.62 0.54 6.77
CA GLY A 113 9.89 1.27 6.70
C GLY A 113 10.00 2.13 5.44
N HIS A 114 9.23 1.80 4.39
CA HIS A 114 9.19 2.55 3.15
C HIS A 114 8.44 3.86 3.28
N LYS A 115 8.85 4.85 2.49
CA LYS A 115 8.33 6.22 2.59
C LYS A 115 6.97 6.40 1.95
N ILE A 116 6.60 5.44 1.10
CA ILE A 116 5.24 5.22 0.62
C ILE A 116 4.89 3.80 1.01
N SER A 117 3.82 3.58 1.79
CA SER A 117 3.38 2.22 2.12
C SER A 117 1.91 2.12 2.52
N GLY A 118 1.28 0.99 2.21
CA GLY A 118 -0.08 0.69 2.65
C GLY A 118 -0.90 -0.11 1.63
N ARG A 119 -2.15 -0.36 1.99
CA ARG A 119 -3.13 -1.09 1.17
C ARG A 119 -4.56 -0.55 1.26
N GLN A 120 -4.75 0.59 1.91
CA GLN A 120 -6.08 1.04 2.30
C GLN A 120 -6.89 1.47 1.07
N ILE A 121 -7.88 0.66 0.71
CA ILE A 121 -8.85 1.03 -0.31
C ILE A 121 -9.83 2.04 0.29
N ILE A 122 -10.04 3.16 -0.42
CA ILE A 122 -11.01 4.17 -0.05
C ILE A 122 -12.05 4.37 -1.17
N PRO A 123 -13.35 4.50 -0.83
CA PRO A 123 -14.40 4.87 -1.78
C PRO A 123 -14.32 6.35 -2.18
N LYS A 124 -15.10 6.74 -3.19
CA LYS A 124 -15.06 8.09 -3.77
C LYS A 124 -15.42 9.24 -2.81
N ASP A 125 -16.23 8.96 -1.79
CA ASP A 125 -16.75 9.93 -0.82
C ASP A 125 -15.77 10.19 0.35
N ARG A 126 -14.77 9.34 0.53
CA ARG A 126 -13.68 9.60 1.49
C ARG A 126 -12.79 10.72 1.00
N TYR A 127 -12.39 11.61 1.91
CA TYR A 127 -11.40 12.64 1.64
C TYR A 127 -10.06 12.00 1.24
N VAL A 128 -9.38 12.44 0.18
CA VAL A 128 -9.70 13.48 -0.81
C VAL A 128 -10.97 13.12 -1.60
N ALA A 129 -12.04 13.93 -1.61
CA ALA A 129 -13.29 13.52 -2.28
C ALA A 129 -13.12 13.54 -3.80
N CYS A 130 -13.69 12.55 -4.50
CA CYS A 130 -13.70 12.50 -5.96
C CYS A 130 -15.13 12.58 -6.50
N ASN A 131 -15.51 13.76 -6.96
CA ASN A 131 -16.88 14.04 -7.41
C ASN A 131 -17.17 13.48 -8.82
N ASP A 132 -16.13 13.33 -9.65
CA ASP A 132 -16.23 12.83 -11.02
C ASP A 132 -15.88 11.33 -11.14
N CYS A 133 -15.77 10.64 -9.99
CA CYS A 133 -15.52 9.20 -9.93
C CYS A 133 -16.83 8.41 -10.02
N ASP A 134 -16.78 7.24 -10.66
CA ASP A 134 -17.82 6.23 -10.56
C ASP A 134 -18.00 5.76 -9.10
N ASP A 135 -19.21 5.32 -8.74
CA ASP A 135 -19.53 4.84 -7.38
C ASP A 135 -18.64 3.67 -6.94
N ASN A 136 -18.17 2.87 -7.89
CA ASN A 136 -17.31 1.71 -7.65
C ASN A 136 -15.82 2.02 -7.87
N GLU A 137 -15.45 3.27 -8.14
CA GLU A 137 -14.05 3.62 -8.33
C GLU A 137 -13.29 3.47 -7.00
N ARG A 138 -12.29 2.59 -7.00
CA ARG A 138 -11.46 2.27 -5.85
C ARG A 138 -10.17 3.07 -5.92
N ARG A 139 -9.84 3.76 -4.84
CA ARG A 139 -8.62 4.56 -4.71
C ARG A 139 -7.79 4.03 -3.56
N LEU A 140 -6.48 4.26 -3.63
CA LEU A 140 -5.54 3.70 -2.67
C LEU A 140 -4.97 4.80 -1.80
N ARG A 141 -5.25 4.75 -0.50
CA ARG A 141 -4.63 5.64 0.48
C ARG A 141 -3.43 4.96 1.11
N LEU A 142 -2.29 5.63 1.04
CA LEU A 142 -1.00 5.14 1.54
C LEU A 142 -0.43 6.15 2.53
N SER A 143 0.35 5.66 3.48
CA SER A 143 1.23 6.50 4.28
C SER A 143 2.25 7.17 3.36
N PHE A 144 2.50 8.46 3.59
CA PHE A 144 3.54 9.21 2.89
C PHE A 144 4.42 9.88 3.94
N TYR A 145 5.72 9.59 3.96
CA TYR A 145 6.61 10.01 5.04
C TYR A 145 7.84 10.74 4.50
N ASP A 146 8.08 11.94 5.03
CA ASP A 146 9.33 12.67 4.82
C ASP A 146 10.28 12.42 6.01
N PRO A 147 11.46 11.77 5.80
CA PRO A 147 12.41 11.46 6.86
C PRO A 147 12.87 12.64 7.71
N GLU A 148 12.89 13.84 7.13
CA GLU A 148 13.31 15.05 7.85
C GLU A 148 12.12 15.82 8.45
N ARG A 149 10.90 15.35 8.22
CA ARG A 149 9.65 15.91 8.75
C ARG A 149 8.80 14.80 9.37
N SER A 150 9.45 13.89 10.09
CA SER A 150 8.85 12.70 10.68
C SER A 150 7.68 12.94 11.65
N TYR A 151 7.60 14.16 12.17
CA TYR A 151 6.52 14.64 13.03
C TYR A 151 5.27 15.06 12.23
N LEU A 152 5.36 15.17 10.91
CA LEU A 152 4.22 15.44 10.03
C LEU A 152 3.49 14.12 9.72
N SER A 153 2.19 14.08 10.02
CA SER A 153 1.32 12.96 9.67
C SER A 153 0.67 13.25 8.32
N THR A 154 1.07 12.51 7.30
CA THR A 154 0.70 12.76 5.91
C THR A 154 0.39 11.47 5.18
N SER A 155 -0.50 11.57 4.19
CA SER A 155 -0.84 10.46 3.30
C SER A 155 -0.75 10.88 1.84
N VAL A 156 -0.71 9.87 0.98
CA VAL A 156 -0.92 10.04 -0.45
C VAL A 156 -2.10 9.19 -0.89
N VAL A 157 -3.02 9.78 -1.64
CA VAL A 157 -4.12 9.08 -2.28
C VAL A 157 -3.77 8.88 -3.76
N LEU A 158 -3.68 7.62 -4.19
CA LEU A 158 -3.49 7.25 -5.58
C LEU A 158 -4.84 6.94 -6.24
N ARG A 159 -5.06 7.51 -7.42
CA ARG A 159 -6.22 7.27 -8.27
C ARG A 159 -5.76 6.94 -9.67
N TYR A 160 -5.98 5.70 -10.10
CA TYR A 160 -5.63 5.27 -11.45
C TYR A 160 -6.65 5.79 -12.47
N LEU A 161 -6.20 6.36 -13.59
CA LEU A 161 -7.08 6.96 -14.61
C LEU A 161 -7.37 5.94 -15.72
N LEU A 162 -8.53 5.28 -15.65
CA LEU A 162 -8.89 4.16 -16.55
C LEU A 162 -9.01 4.55 -18.02
N ASP A 163 -9.36 5.80 -18.34
CA ASP A 163 -9.53 6.28 -19.71
C ASP A 163 -8.20 6.73 -20.37
N GLU A 164 -7.10 6.71 -19.62
CA GLU A 164 -5.79 7.21 -20.02
C GLU A 164 -4.77 6.07 -20.01
N THR A 165 -4.78 5.23 -21.05
CA THR A 165 -4.03 3.96 -21.07
C THR A 165 -2.74 4.00 -21.90
N ASN A 166 -2.47 5.07 -22.65
CA ASN A 166 -1.25 5.18 -23.46
C ASN A 166 -0.78 6.64 -23.61
N PRO A 167 0.13 7.13 -22.73
CA PRO A 167 0.68 6.41 -21.58
C PRO A 167 -0.33 6.24 -20.45
N GLU A 168 -0.13 5.23 -19.59
CA GLU A 168 -0.91 5.08 -18.35
C GLU A 168 -0.74 6.31 -17.44
N LYS A 169 -1.85 6.77 -16.84
CA LYS A 169 -1.85 7.90 -15.91
C LYS A 169 -2.50 7.57 -14.57
N MET A 170 -2.03 8.24 -13.54
CA MET A 170 -2.69 8.28 -12.23
C MET A 170 -2.62 9.69 -11.65
N THR A 171 -3.52 10.03 -10.73
CA THR A 171 -3.27 11.15 -9.81
C THR A 171 -2.70 10.63 -8.50
N ALA A 172 -1.74 11.38 -7.95
CA ALA A 172 -1.25 11.23 -6.60
C ALA A 172 -1.56 12.52 -5.84
N THR A 173 -2.41 12.44 -4.83
CA THR A 173 -2.75 13.61 -4.00
C THR A 173 -2.06 13.49 -2.65
N VAL A 174 -1.07 14.33 -2.40
CA VAL A 174 -0.34 14.40 -1.13
C VAL A 174 -1.06 15.39 -0.22
N ASN A 175 -1.49 14.94 0.96
CA ASN A 175 -2.23 15.77 1.92
C ASN A 175 -1.78 15.54 3.36
N ASP A 176 -2.07 16.51 4.21
CA ASP A 176 -2.00 16.36 5.65
C ASP A 176 -3.17 15.52 6.15
N ASP A 177 -2.91 14.70 7.17
CA ASP A 177 -3.95 13.87 7.79
C ASP A 177 -4.49 14.50 9.08
N TYR A 178 -3.62 15.17 9.83
CA TYR A 178 -3.93 15.67 11.16
C TYR A 178 -3.11 16.90 11.53
N SER A 179 -3.59 17.61 12.56
CA SER A 179 -2.81 18.61 13.29
C SER A 179 -1.67 17.93 14.06
N VAL A 180 -0.46 18.45 13.91
CA VAL A 180 0.75 17.88 14.48
C VAL A 180 1.27 18.73 15.63
N ILE A 181 1.94 18.09 16.59
CA ILE A 181 2.71 18.80 17.62
C ILE A 181 4.09 19.05 17.02
N LEU A 182 4.43 20.32 16.83
CA LEU A 182 5.74 20.70 16.33
C LEU A 182 6.81 20.45 17.39
N PRO A 183 7.98 19.86 17.03
CA PRO A 183 9.09 19.68 17.96
C PRO A 183 9.64 20.99 18.54
N SER A 184 9.57 22.07 17.76
CA SER A 184 9.98 23.43 18.12
C SER A 184 9.19 24.47 17.32
N GLU A 185 9.22 25.74 17.76
CA GLU A 185 8.54 26.85 17.07
C GLU A 185 9.05 27.05 15.62
N ASP A 186 10.32 26.72 15.36
CA ASP A 186 10.95 26.84 14.03
C ASP A 186 10.77 25.60 13.13
N SER A 187 10.07 24.58 13.61
CA SER A 187 9.88 23.33 12.85
C SER A 187 9.02 23.59 11.59
N PRO A 188 9.49 23.19 10.39
CA PRO A 188 8.69 23.34 9.18
C PRO A 188 7.34 22.65 9.26
N THR A 189 6.28 23.33 8.82
CA THR A 189 4.91 22.81 8.83
C THR A 189 4.53 22.10 7.54
N ASN A 190 5.40 22.11 6.53
CA ASN A 190 5.19 21.48 5.24
C ASN A 190 6.27 20.41 4.99
N LEU A 191 5.90 19.41 4.18
CA LEU A 191 6.83 18.43 3.63
C LEU A 191 7.77 19.09 2.61
N ARG A 192 8.89 18.43 2.29
CA ARG A 192 9.73 18.83 1.14
C ARG A 192 9.03 18.65 -0.20
N VAL A 193 8.11 17.70 -0.30
CA VAL A 193 7.18 17.57 -1.43
C VAL A 193 5.93 18.38 -1.08
N PRO A 194 5.56 19.44 -1.82
CA PRO A 194 4.39 20.23 -1.49
C PRO A 194 3.10 19.40 -1.40
N PHE A 195 2.15 19.85 -0.59
CA PHE A 195 0.79 19.29 -0.65
C PHE A 195 0.13 19.67 -1.96
N GLY A 196 -0.61 18.74 -2.54
CA GLY A 196 -1.28 18.96 -3.82
C GLY A 196 -1.56 17.68 -4.58
N GLU A 197 -2.22 17.84 -5.73
CA GLU A 197 -2.48 16.77 -6.67
C GLU A 197 -1.46 16.80 -7.81
N TYR A 198 -0.91 15.62 -8.12
CA TYR A 198 0.10 15.40 -9.14
C TYR A 198 -0.45 14.42 -10.17
N THR A 199 -0.68 14.87 -11.41
CA THR A 199 -0.99 13.96 -12.52
C THR A 199 0.30 13.30 -13.00
N MET A 200 0.47 12.03 -12.65
CA MET A 200 1.67 11.26 -12.93
C MET A 200 1.49 10.38 -14.17
N VAL A 201 2.56 10.23 -14.93
CA VAL A 201 2.62 9.38 -16.13
C VAL A 201 3.56 8.21 -15.87
N LYS A 202 3.09 6.99 -16.18
CA LYS A 202 3.90 5.78 -16.06
C LYS A 202 5.04 5.79 -17.10
N GLN A 203 6.23 5.35 -16.70
CA GLN A 203 7.41 5.27 -17.58
C GLN A 203 7.60 3.88 -18.19
#